data_AF-A0A4S1FVB6-F1
#
_entry.id   AF-A0A4S1FVB6-F1
#
_cell.length_a   1.000
_cell.length_b   1.000
_cell.length_c   1.000
_cell.angle_alpha   90.00
_cell.angle_beta   90.00
_cell.angle_gamma   90.00
#
_symmetry.space_group_name_H-M   'P 1'
#
loop_
_entity.id
_entity.type
_entity.pdbx_description
1 polymer ?
#
loop_
_entity_poly.entity_id
_entity_poly.type
_entity_poly.pdbx_seq_one_letter_code
_entity_poly.pdbx_strand_id
1 'polypeptide(L)'
;PFLTVFNAAYRWKKGRSPDARRTGYQGFFFPLDGIRDWNRLYGPRGLFQHQSVVPETAARRAVPALLEAARRAGQGSFLTVLKRFGDVRSPALLSFPQPGYT
;
A
#
# COMPACT_ATOMS: atom_id res chain seq x y z
N PRO A 1 -7.75 4.13 -17.10
CA PRO A 1 -7.04 3.32 -18.14
C PRO A 1 -5.62 2.93 -17.73
N PHE A 2 -4.70 3.89 -17.53
CA PHE A 2 -3.29 3.60 -17.23
C PHE A 2 -3.07 2.81 -15.93
N LEU A 3 -3.71 3.21 -14.82
CA LEU A 3 -3.67 2.47 -13.54
C LEU A 3 -4.16 1.03 -13.67
N THR A 4 -5.20 0.79 -14.45
CA THR A 4 -5.76 -0.55 -14.68
C THR A 4 -4.76 -1.44 -15.41
N VAL A 5 -4.11 -0.91 -16.45
CA VAL A 5 -3.06 -1.61 -17.20
C VAL A 5 -1.84 -1.89 -16.32
N PHE A 6 -1.39 -0.91 -15.54
CA PHE A 6 -0.30 -1.08 -14.58
C PHE A 6 -0.61 -2.18 -13.56
N ASN A 7 -1.77 -2.13 -12.91
CA ASN A 7 -2.19 -3.13 -11.93
C ASN A 7 -2.30 -4.53 -12.55
N ALA A 8 -2.80 -4.64 -13.78
CA ALA A 8 -2.88 -5.90 -14.50
C ALA A 8 -1.49 -6.47 -14.82
N ALA A 9 -0.58 -5.64 -15.33
CA ALA A 9 0.79 -6.03 -15.63
C ALA A 9 1.57 -6.43 -14.36
N TYR A 10 1.41 -5.66 -13.27
CA TYR A 10 2.02 -5.98 -11.98
C TYR A 10 1.53 -7.31 -11.43
N ARG A 11 0.21 -7.56 -11.48
CA ARG A 11 -0.39 -8.84 -11.06
C ARG A 11 0.11 -10.01 -11.88
N TRP A 12 0.26 -9.84 -13.19
CA TRP A 12 0.77 -10.88 -14.09
C TRP A 12 2.25 -11.20 -13.82
N LYS A 13 3.09 -10.16 -13.66
CA LYS A 13 4.52 -10.32 -13.35
C LYS A 13 4.76 -10.99 -11.99
N LYS A 14 3.94 -10.68 -10.98
CA LYS A 14 4.09 -11.19 -9.61
C LYS A 14 3.49 -12.60 -9.43
N GLY A 15 3.60 -13.45 -10.46
CA GLY A 15 2.93 -14.75 -10.59
C GLY A 15 2.81 -15.57 -9.29
N ARG A 16 1.72 -16.34 -9.19
CA ARG A 16 1.26 -17.09 -8.01
C ARG A 16 2.12 -18.32 -7.68
N SER A 17 3.44 -18.18 -7.67
CA SER A 17 4.33 -19.26 -7.20
C SER A 17 4.25 -19.29 -5.67
N PRO A 18 3.74 -20.38 -5.08
CA PRO A 18 3.64 -20.51 -3.63
C PRO A 18 5.02 -20.75 -2.97
N ASP A 19 6.06 -20.97 -3.77
CA ASP A 19 7.39 -21.31 -3.28
C ASP A 19 8.12 -20.10 -2.70
N ALA A 20 8.77 -20.32 -1.56
CA ALA A 20 9.66 -19.34 -0.96
C ALA A 20 10.83 -19.05 -1.91
N ARG A 21 10.94 -17.79 -2.35
CA ARG A 21 12.05 -17.32 -3.18
C ARG A 21 13.05 -16.54 -2.34
N ARG A 22 14.33 -16.90 -2.43
CA ARG A 22 15.41 -16.07 -1.89
C ARG A 22 15.55 -14.83 -2.77
N THR A 23 15.51 -13.66 -2.16
CA THR A 23 15.68 -12.37 -2.83
C THR A 23 16.63 -11.51 -2.02
N GLY A 24 17.38 -10.64 -2.69
CA GLY A 24 18.17 -9.63 -1.99
C GLY A 24 17.27 -8.67 -1.21
N TYR A 25 17.79 -8.16 -0.09
CA TYR A 25 17.08 -7.25 0.81
C TYR A 25 16.54 -6.01 0.08
N GLN A 26 17.34 -5.43 -0.82
CA GLN A 26 16.98 -4.20 -1.50
C GLN A 26 15.73 -4.37 -2.37
N GLY A 27 15.69 -5.40 -3.22
CA GLY A 27 14.54 -5.66 -4.07
C GLY A 27 13.28 -6.06 -3.31
N PHE A 28 13.43 -6.59 -2.08
CA PHE A 28 12.31 -6.96 -1.23
C PHE A 28 11.68 -5.75 -0.53
N PHE A 29 12.50 -4.90 0.10
CA PHE A 29 12.02 -3.76 0.88
C PHE A 29 11.77 -2.50 0.04
N PHE A 30 12.49 -2.35 -1.06
CA PHE A 30 12.43 -1.16 -1.92
C PHE A 30 12.06 -1.55 -3.37
N PRO A 31 10.91 -2.20 -3.59
CA PRO A 31 10.52 -2.67 -4.93
C PRO A 31 10.31 -1.52 -5.93
N LEU A 32 10.09 -0.29 -5.44
CA LEU A 32 9.92 0.90 -6.26
C LEU A 32 11.24 1.56 -6.65
N ASP A 33 12.34 1.31 -5.93
CA ASP A 33 13.63 1.96 -6.22
C ASP A 33 14.20 1.50 -7.57
N GLY A 34 13.76 0.33 -8.06
CA GLY A 34 14.04 -0.13 -9.42
C GLY A 34 13.26 0.59 -10.52
N ILE A 35 12.28 1.44 -10.16
CA ILE A 35 11.49 2.24 -11.09
C ILE A 35 11.96 3.69 -10.98
N ARG A 36 12.80 4.10 -11.93
CA ARG A 36 13.26 5.49 -12.02
C ARG A 36 12.07 6.44 -12.17
N ASP A 37 12.07 7.51 -11.39
CA ASP A 37 11.08 8.57 -11.40
C ASP A 37 9.61 8.12 -11.18
N TRP A 38 9.38 7.05 -10.40
CA TRP A 38 8.03 6.55 -10.10
C TRP A 38 7.10 7.63 -9.52
N ASN A 39 7.65 8.60 -8.79
CA ASN A 39 6.91 9.72 -8.21
C ASN A 39 6.27 10.61 -9.30
N ARG A 40 6.85 10.67 -10.51
CA ARG A 40 6.26 11.42 -11.63
C ARG A 40 4.97 10.80 -12.16
N LEU A 41 4.68 9.53 -11.83
CA LEU A 41 3.40 8.89 -12.18
C LEU A 41 2.19 9.61 -11.55
N TYR A 42 2.41 10.37 -10.48
CA TYR A 42 1.38 11.18 -9.83
C TYR A 42 1.15 12.55 -10.51
N GLY A 43 1.92 12.86 -11.55
CA GLY A 43 1.78 14.10 -12.31
C GLY A 43 2.48 15.32 -11.66
N PRO A 44 2.46 16.47 -12.34
CA PRO A 44 3.24 17.65 -11.95
C PRO A 44 2.76 18.31 -10.65
N ARG A 45 1.55 17.98 -10.18
CA ARG A 45 0.99 18.51 -8.93
C ARG A 45 1.38 17.67 -7.70
N GLY A 46 2.15 16.60 -7.89
CA GLY A 46 2.57 15.70 -6.81
C GLY A 46 1.45 14.80 -6.31
N LEU A 47 1.56 14.38 -5.05
CA LEU A 47 0.64 13.45 -4.40
C LEU A 47 0.30 13.87 -2.97
N PHE A 48 -0.89 13.49 -2.53
CA PHE A 48 -1.27 13.55 -1.12
C PHE A 48 -1.17 12.15 -0.52
N GLN A 49 -0.32 12.00 0.50
CA GLN A 49 -0.20 10.75 1.23
C GLN A 49 -1.21 10.73 2.37
N HIS A 50 -2.10 9.74 2.35
CA HIS A 50 -2.99 9.45 3.46
C HIS A 50 -2.59 8.12 4.09
N GLN A 51 -2.37 8.14 5.41
CA GLN A 51 -2.14 6.94 6.20
C GLN A 51 -3.02 6.99 7.44
N SER A 52 -3.72 5.90 7.71
CA SER A 52 -4.55 5.74 8.90
C SER A 52 -4.40 4.33 9.43
N VAL A 53 -4.61 4.16 10.74
CA VAL A 53 -4.72 2.84 11.36
C VAL A 53 -6.18 2.57 11.67
N VAL A 54 -6.67 1.40 11.25
CA VAL A 54 -8.00 0.92 11.56
C VAL A 54 -7.89 -0.27 12.52
N PRO A 55 -8.59 -0.24 13.67
CA PRO A 55 -8.67 -1.40 14.56
C PRO A 55 -9.15 -2.65 13.83
N GLU A 56 -8.62 -3.82 14.22
CA GLU A 56 -8.89 -5.10 13.54
C GLU A 56 -10.39 -5.41 13.40
N THR A 57 -11.18 -5.08 14.42
CA THR A 57 -12.64 -5.29 14.44
C THR A 57 -13.38 -4.49 13.36
N ALA A 58 -12.86 -3.32 12.99
CA ALA A 58 -13.46 -2.44 11.98
C ALA A 58 -12.83 -2.61 10.58
N ALA A 59 -11.64 -3.21 10.49
CA ALA A 59 -10.83 -3.26 9.26
C ALA A 59 -11.57 -3.89 8.08
N ARG A 60 -12.30 -4.99 8.30
CA ARG A 60 -13.08 -5.68 7.24
C ARG A 60 -14.12 -4.79 6.57
N ARG A 61 -14.63 -3.78 7.27
CA ARG A 61 -15.60 -2.81 6.74
C ARG A 61 -14.92 -1.53 6.25
N ALA A 62 -13.99 -0.99 7.02
CA ALA A 62 -13.42 0.32 6.75
C ALA A 62 -12.44 0.31 5.56
N VAL A 63 -11.59 -0.72 5.44
CA VAL A 63 -10.59 -0.77 4.35
C VAL A 63 -11.27 -0.79 2.97
N PRO A 64 -12.27 -1.65 2.70
CA PRO A 64 -13.01 -1.58 1.44
C PRO A 64 -13.73 -0.24 1.24
N ALA A 65 -14.29 0.35 2.30
CA ALA A 65 -14.98 1.63 2.23
C ALA A 65 -14.04 2.79 1.86
N LEU A 66 -12.80 2.79 2.37
CA LEU A 66 -11.76 3.77 2.01
C LEU A 66 -11.38 3.63 0.53
N LEU A 67 -11.16 2.41 0.05
CA LEU A 67 -10.85 2.14 -1.36
C LEU A 67 -12.00 2.57 -2.28
N GLU A 68 -13.24 2.30 -1.89
CA GLU A 68 -14.42 2.70 -2.64
C GLU A 68 -14.62 4.23 -2.63
N ALA A 69 -14.34 4.90 -1.51
CA ALA A 69 -14.37 6.36 -1.44
C ALA A 69 -13.32 6.99 -2.39
N ALA A 70 -12.08 6.50 -2.37
CA ALA A 70 -11.03 6.95 -3.28
C ALA A 70 -11.42 6.73 -4.76
N ARG A 71 -11.98 5.56 -5.07
CA ARG A 71 -12.48 5.23 -6.41
C ARG A 71 -13.58 6.20 -6.87
N ARG A 72 -14.57 6.48 -6.03
CA ARG A 72 -15.66 7.42 -6.33
C ARG A 72 -15.15 8.86 -6.51
N ALA A 73 -14.13 9.25 -5.77
CA ALA A 73 -13.48 10.55 -5.92
C ALA A 73 -12.58 10.67 -7.16
N GLY A 74 -12.44 9.59 -7.96
CA GLY A 74 -11.52 9.56 -9.10
C GLY A 74 -10.04 9.63 -8.70
N GLN A 75 -9.73 9.39 -7.41
CA GLN A 75 -8.38 9.41 -6.89
C GLN A 75 -7.78 8.00 -6.98
N GLY A 76 -6.89 7.81 -7.95
CA GLY A 76 -6.14 6.58 -8.09
C GLY A 76 -4.81 6.65 -7.36
N SER A 77 -4.51 5.66 -6.53
CA SER A 77 -3.16 5.48 -5.99
C SER A 77 -2.42 4.38 -6.74
N PHE A 78 -1.23 4.71 -7.25
CA PHE A 78 -0.29 3.72 -7.81
C PHE A 78 0.32 2.85 -6.71
N LEU A 79 0.47 3.42 -5.52
CA LEU A 79 1.04 2.78 -4.36
C LEU A 79 0.05 2.80 -3.19
N THR A 80 -0.61 1.66 -2.97
CA THR A 80 -1.37 1.43 -1.74
C THR A 80 -0.67 0.32 -0.97
N VAL A 81 -0.22 0.65 0.23
CA VAL A 81 0.34 -0.32 1.16
C VAL A 81 -0.78 -0.77 2.09
N LEU A 82 -0.84 -2.07 2.36
CA LEU A 82 -1.67 -2.64 3.41
C LEU A 82 -0.78 -3.47 4.32
N LYS A 83 -0.75 -3.14 5.60
CA LYS A 83 0.03 -3.84 6.62
C LYS A 83 -0.84 -4.10 7.85
N ARG A 84 -0.65 -5.26 8.46
CA ARG A 84 -1.19 -5.56 9.79
C ARG A 84 -0.14 -5.20 10.85
N PHE A 85 -0.49 -4.34 11.78
CA PHE A 85 0.28 -4.11 13.00
C PHE A 85 -0.03 -5.19 14.03
N GLY A 86 1.01 -5.60 14.77
CA GLY A 86 0.89 -6.53 15.88
C GLY A 86 0.46 -5.85 17.18
N ASP A 87 0.56 -6.59 18.27
CA ASP A 87 0.19 -6.20 19.64
C ASP A 87 1.33 -5.55 20.44
N VAL A 88 2.55 -5.52 19.89
CA VAL A 88 3.71 -4.88 20.54
C VAL A 88 3.43 -3.40 20.76
N ARG A 89 3.38 -3.00 22.04
CA ARG A 89 3.10 -1.63 22.45
C ARG A 89 4.27 -0.71 22.10
N SER A 90 3.97 0.38 21.40
CA SER A 90 4.92 1.47 21.21
C SER A 90 5.01 2.32 22.50
N PRO A 91 6.21 2.71 22.96
CA PRO A 91 6.40 3.29 24.29
C PRO A 91 5.93 4.75 24.41
N ALA A 92 5.79 5.48 23.30
CA ALA A 92 5.48 6.91 23.32
C ALA A 92 3.97 7.20 23.36
N LEU A 93 3.56 8.30 23.99
CA LEU A 93 2.16 8.71 24.15
C LEU A 93 1.46 9.01 22.81
N LEU A 94 2.19 9.53 21.83
CA LEU A 94 1.69 9.89 20.49
C LEU A 94 2.05 8.83 19.44
N SER A 95 2.26 7.58 19.86
CA SER A 95 2.62 6.51 18.94
C SER A 95 1.49 6.25 17.95
N PHE A 96 1.81 6.35 16.66
CA PHE A 96 0.88 6.03 15.57
C PHE A 96 0.55 4.52 15.49
N PRO A 97 1.52 3.59 15.61
CA PRO A 97 1.23 2.17 15.47
C PRO A 97 0.34 1.66 16.61
N GLN A 98 -0.78 1.05 16.23
CA GLN A 98 -1.73 0.41 17.13
C GLN A 98 -2.19 -0.92 16.51
N PRO A 99 -2.63 -1.91 17.30
CA PRO A 99 -3.08 -3.19 16.77
C PRO A 99 -4.22 -2.99 15.76
N GLY A 100 -4.02 -3.48 14.53
CA GLY A 100 -4.94 -3.22 13.44
C GLY A 100 -4.28 -3.21 12.06
N TYR A 101 -4.90 -2.52 11.12
CA TYR A 101 -4.47 -2.43 9.73
C TYR A 101 -4.12 -0.98 9.36
N THR A 102 -3.00 -0.80 8.68
CA THR A 102 -2.56 0.48 8.09
C THR A 102 -2.36 0.37 6.60
#